data_AF-A0A453Q2N7-F1
#
_entry.id   AF-A0A453Q2N7-F1
#
_cell.length_a   1.000
_cell.length_b   1.000
_cell.length_c   1.000
_cell.angle_alpha   90.00
_cell.angle_beta   90.00
_cell.angle_gamma   90.00
#
_symmetry.space_group_name_H-M   'P 1'
#
loop_
_entity.id
_entity.type
_entity.pdbx_description
1 polymer ?
#
loop_
_entity_poly.entity_id
_entity_poly.type
_entity_poly.pdbx_seq_one_letter_code
_entity_poly.pdbx_strand_id
1 'polypeptide(L)'
;LPSMEAAAPFAALRVYGPSNFRDEELVFNSGEIGRLQSELLAKIQSCYGRARQLPGVFDAGFCFGLLDPVSNIVAGASIARAAVDAKEEAEEERSLPGARLGEPDLIGDMNRRSFHGLVAFLTALFPHLTNAMAIWYLNEARLDPLVAAHLIIKRRGMERSFGFASDTTAAAVETALRCAAASAQHPNPSQFALGWKLLSHSDLNNVAAVLPSSANSDHSDESFATAIAMVDNALLKEPSLSAHLSFQPGEIMGARLCSPP
;
A
#
# COMPACT_ATOMS: atom_id res chain seq x y z
N LEU A 1 45.76 28.57 -24.42
CA LEU A 1 44.47 29.22 -24.11
C LEU A 1 43.71 29.45 -25.41
N PRO A 2 42.41 29.09 -25.53
CA PRO A 2 41.83 27.82 -25.10
C PRO A 2 40.85 27.18 -26.13
N SER A 3 40.63 25.87 -25.95
CA SER A 3 39.35 25.11 -26.02
C SER A 3 38.46 25.12 -27.27
N MET A 4 38.32 23.95 -27.90
CA MET A 4 37.02 23.45 -28.39
C MET A 4 36.78 22.07 -27.80
N GLU A 5 36.20 22.10 -26.61
CA GLU A 5 35.56 20.96 -25.96
C GLU A 5 34.29 20.64 -26.75
N ALA A 6 34.33 19.56 -27.53
CA ALA A 6 33.14 19.00 -28.15
C ALA A 6 32.33 18.31 -27.04
N ALA A 7 31.45 19.09 -26.39
CA ALA A 7 30.48 18.56 -25.46
C ALA A 7 29.63 17.50 -26.18
N ALA A 8 29.74 16.26 -25.72
CA ALA A 8 28.88 15.17 -26.15
C ALA A 8 27.41 15.58 -25.90
N PRO A 9 26.50 15.38 -26.87
CA PRO A 9 25.10 15.66 -26.63
C PRO A 9 24.65 14.75 -25.49
N PHE A 10 24.10 15.36 -24.43
CA PHE A 10 23.42 14.67 -23.36
C PHE A 10 22.50 13.62 -23.98
N ALA A 11 22.85 12.35 -23.79
CA ALA A 11 22.03 11.23 -24.22
C ALA A 11 20.68 11.38 -23.51
N ALA A 12 19.71 11.95 -24.22
CA ALA A 12 18.33 11.99 -23.78
C ALA A 12 17.94 10.54 -23.48
N LEU A 13 17.60 10.28 -22.22
CA LEU A 13 17.15 8.98 -21.74
C LEU A 13 15.96 8.57 -22.61
N ARG A 14 16.18 7.73 -23.63
CA ARG A 14 15.10 7.18 -24.45
C ARG A 14 14.37 6.16 -23.58
N VAL A 15 13.35 6.61 -22.87
CA VAL A 15 12.37 5.71 -22.25
C VAL A 15 11.64 5.02 -23.39
N TYR A 16 12.00 3.76 -23.66
CA TYR A 16 11.31 2.93 -24.62
C TYR A 16 9.98 2.50 -24.00
N GLY A 17 8.89 3.09 -24.48
CA GLY A 17 7.52 2.81 -24.04
C GLY A 17 6.53 3.36 -25.06
N PRO A 18 5.30 2.83 -25.14
CA PRO A 18 4.27 3.34 -26.05
C PRO A 18 4.15 4.86 -25.89
N SER A 19 4.37 5.61 -26.96
CA SER A 19 4.46 7.08 -26.93
C SER A 19 3.14 7.74 -27.39
N ASN A 20 2.02 7.09 -27.09
CA ASN A 20 0.69 7.56 -27.46
C ASN A 20 -0.36 7.24 -26.40
N PHE A 21 -0.02 7.41 -25.12
CA PHE A 21 -1.03 7.23 -24.09
C PHE A 21 -2.05 8.39 -24.11
N ARG A 22 -3.33 8.09 -23.89
CA ARG A 22 -4.40 9.11 -23.89
C ARG A 22 -4.27 10.16 -22.78
N ASP A 23 -3.36 9.95 -21.84
CA ASP A 23 -3.06 10.84 -20.73
C ASP A 23 -1.75 11.62 -20.91
N GLU A 24 -1.07 11.53 -22.07
CA GLU A 24 0.16 12.29 -22.37
C GLU A 24 -0.05 13.81 -22.42
N GLU A 25 -1.28 14.27 -22.70
CA GLU A 25 -1.62 15.70 -22.72
C GLU A 25 -1.71 16.29 -21.29
N LEU A 26 -1.76 15.45 -20.26
CA LEU A 26 -1.82 15.90 -18.86
C LEU A 26 -0.43 16.33 -18.37
N VAL A 27 -0.13 17.61 -18.56
CA VAL A 27 1.05 18.27 -18.01
C VAL A 27 0.64 19.17 -16.85
N PHE A 28 1.14 18.88 -15.65
CA PHE A 28 0.85 19.66 -14.45
C PHE A 28 1.98 20.60 -14.09
N ASN A 29 1.65 21.86 -13.83
CA ASN A 29 2.57 22.81 -13.22
C ASN A 29 2.64 22.62 -11.68
N SER A 30 3.61 23.26 -11.03
CA SER A 30 3.82 23.12 -9.58
C SER A 30 2.60 23.51 -8.73
N GLY A 31 1.82 24.51 -9.16
CA GLY A 31 0.61 24.94 -8.46
C GLY A 31 -0.52 23.90 -8.56
N GLU A 32 -0.68 23.30 -9.73
CA GLU A 32 -1.64 22.20 -9.95
C GLU A 32 -1.26 20.96 -9.15
N ILE A 33 0.03 20.62 -9.10
CA ILE A 33 0.53 19.51 -8.26
C ILE A 33 0.20 19.77 -6.79
N GLY A 34 0.44 20.98 -6.29
CA GLY A 34 0.09 21.35 -4.92
C GLY A 34 -1.42 21.22 -4.64
N ARG A 35 -2.26 21.62 -5.59
CA ARG A 35 -3.73 21.48 -5.48
C ARG A 35 -4.14 20.00 -5.45
N LEU A 36 -3.59 19.18 -6.34
CA LEU A 36 -3.87 17.74 -6.40
C LEU A 36 -3.45 17.04 -5.09
N GLN A 37 -2.28 17.39 -4.55
CA GLN A 37 -1.82 16.87 -3.25
C GLN A 37 -2.77 17.26 -2.11
N SER A 38 -3.19 18.53 -2.07
CA SER A 38 -4.11 19.03 -1.04
C SER A 38 -5.45 18.30 -1.10
N GLU A 39 -5.99 18.09 -2.30
CA GLU A 39 -7.24 17.38 -2.50
C GLU A 39 -7.13 15.91 -2.06
N LEU A 40 -6.03 15.26 -2.41
CA LEU A 40 -5.80 13.87 -2.04
C LEU A 40 -5.70 13.71 -0.52
N LEU A 41 -4.96 14.61 0.15
CA LEU A 41 -4.84 14.64 1.61
C LEU A 41 -6.19 14.87 2.30
N ALA A 42 -7.03 15.76 1.77
CA ALA A 42 -8.37 16.00 2.32
C ALA A 42 -9.25 14.74 2.23
N LYS A 43 -9.16 13.99 1.13
CA LYS A 43 -9.87 12.70 1.00
C LYS A 43 -9.33 11.68 2.02
N ILE A 44 -8.02 11.63 2.25
CA ILE A 44 -7.39 10.70 3.21
C ILE A 44 -7.87 11.02 4.62
N GLN A 45 -7.88 12.30 5.00
CA GLN A 45 -8.42 12.76 6.28
C GLN A 45 -9.88 12.35 6.48
N SER A 46 -10.70 12.43 5.43
CA SER A 46 -12.09 11.97 5.46
C SER A 46 -12.19 10.45 5.73
N CYS A 47 -11.35 9.63 5.09
CA CYS A 47 -11.29 8.18 5.36
C CYS A 47 -10.97 7.88 6.83
N TYR A 48 -9.95 8.53 7.40
CA TYR A 48 -9.63 8.38 8.82
C TYR A 48 -10.73 8.89 9.74
N GLY A 49 -11.43 9.96 9.37
CA GLY A 49 -12.61 10.44 10.10
C GLY A 49 -13.72 9.38 10.22
N ARG A 50 -13.91 8.57 9.17
CA ARG A 50 -14.86 7.43 9.16
C ARG A 50 -14.35 6.22 9.93
N ALA A 51 -13.04 6.04 9.98
CA ALA A 51 -12.38 4.89 10.61
C ALA A 51 -11.94 5.15 12.07
N ARG A 52 -12.07 6.38 12.58
CA ARG A 52 -11.51 6.81 13.88
C ARG A 52 -11.98 6.03 15.11
N GLN A 53 -13.11 5.33 15.00
CA GLN A 53 -13.68 4.52 16.07
C GLN A 53 -13.03 3.13 16.16
N LEU A 54 -12.21 2.74 15.18
CA LEU A 54 -11.54 1.45 15.14
C LEU A 54 -10.37 1.40 16.14
N PRO A 55 -10.32 0.40 17.03
CA PRO A 55 -9.14 0.18 17.86
C PRO A 55 -7.90 -0.13 17.01
N GLY A 56 -6.76 0.48 17.33
CA GLY A 56 -5.48 0.24 16.65
C GLY A 56 -5.37 0.81 15.23
N VAL A 57 -6.32 1.66 14.81
CA VAL A 57 -6.35 2.27 13.46
C VAL A 57 -5.07 3.07 13.14
N PHE A 58 -4.43 3.62 14.17
CA PHE A 58 -3.22 4.43 14.05
C PHE A 58 -1.91 3.62 14.18
N ASP A 59 -1.98 2.30 14.40
CA ASP A 59 -0.78 1.47 14.53
C ASP A 59 -0.23 1.08 13.15
N ALA A 60 -1.12 0.68 12.22
CA ALA A 60 -0.76 0.35 10.84
C ALA A 60 -1.94 0.38 9.84
N GLY A 61 -3.07 1.00 10.21
CA GLY A 61 -4.25 1.11 9.35
C GLY A 61 -4.04 2.16 8.25
N PHE A 62 -3.56 1.75 7.08
CA PHE A 62 -3.32 2.65 5.96
C PHE A 62 -4.44 2.65 4.91
N CYS A 63 -4.59 3.76 4.18
CA CYS A 63 -5.56 3.88 3.08
C CYS A 63 -5.22 3.05 1.82
N PHE A 64 -4.03 2.45 1.75
CA PHE A 64 -3.57 1.64 0.62
C PHE A 64 -3.67 0.14 0.93
N GLY A 65 -3.92 -0.64 -0.11
CA GLY A 65 -4.20 -2.07 -0.02
C GLY A 65 -4.97 -2.54 -1.26
N LEU A 66 -5.69 -3.65 -1.12
CA LEU A 66 -6.43 -4.29 -2.23
C LEU A 66 -7.96 -4.10 -2.13
N LEU A 67 -8.42 -3.18 -1.27
CA LEU A 67 -9.82 -2.82 -1.08
C LEU A 67 -10.02 -1.32 -1.26
N ASP A 68 -11.25 -0.85 -1.01
CA ASP A 68 -11.52 0.57 -0.88
C ASP A 68 -10.74 1.17 0.31
N PRO A 69 -10.51 2.50 0.32
CA PRO A 69 -9.61 3.14 1.28
C PRO A 69 -9.97 2.91 2.75
N VAL A 70 -11.26 2.80 3.10
CA VAL A 70 -11.67 2.59 4.50
C VAL A 70 -11.51 1.13 4.88
N SER A 71 -11.86 0.20 3.99
CA SER A 71 -11.62 -1.22 4.20
C SER A 71 -10.12 -1.56 4.29
N ASN A 72 -9.26 -0.85 3.55
CA ASN A 72 -7.80 -0.98 3.68
C ASN A 72 -7.30 -0.61 5.07
N ILE A 73 -7.86 0.45 5.67
CA ILE A 73 -7.49 0.87 7.04
C ILE A 73 -7.82 -0.25 8.03
N VAL A 74 -9.02 -0.83 7.94
CA VAL A 74 -9.47 -1.93 8.80
C VAL A 74 -8.57 -3.16 8.62
N ALA A 75 -8.35 -3.57 7.38
CA ALA A 75 -7.52 -4.73 7.07
C ALA A 75 -6.06 -4.53 7.53
N GLY A 76 -5.49 -3.35 7.33
CA GLY A 76 -4.13 -3.02 7.77
C GLY A 76 -3.97 -3.08 9.29
N ALA A 77 -4.95 -2.58 10.04
CA ALA A 77 -4.95 -2.67 11.50
C ALA A 77 -5.04 -4.14 11.98
N SER A 78 -5.90 -4.96 11.37
CA SER A 78 -5.98 -6.40 11.67
C SER A 78 -4.69 -7.16 11.33
N ILE A 79 -4.07 -6.89 10.17
CA ILE A 79 -2.77 -7.49 9.80
C ILE A 79 -1.71 -7.19 10.86
N ALA A 80 -1.65 -5.95 11.36
CA ALA A 80 -0.70 -5.57 12.39
C ALA A 80 -0.99 -6.18 13.76
N ARG A 81 -2.26 -6.39 14.11
CA ARG A 81 -2.63 -7.08 15.35
C ARG A 81 -2.25 -8.56 15.31
N ALA A 82 -2.61 -9.27 14.24
CA ALA A 82 -2.25 -10.67 14.06
C ALA A 82 -0.72 -10.89 14.05
N ALA A 83 0.04 -9.89 13.62
CA ALA A 83 1.50 -9.87 13.68
C ALA A 83 2.07 -9.77 15.12
N VAL A 84 1.39 -9.04 16.00
CA VAL A 84 1.77 -8.91 17.41
C VAL A 84 1.39 -10.18 18.18
N ASP A 85 0.19 -10.71 17.96
CA ASP A 85 -0.29 -11.94 18.62
C ASP A 85 0.64 -13.13 18.28
N ALA A 86 1.06 -13.25 17.01
CA ALA A 86 2.04 -14.26 16.59
C ALA A 86 3.42 -14.10 17.23
N LYS A 87 3.77 -12.89 17.70
CA LYS A 87 5.03 -12.59 18.38
C LYS A 87 4.94 -12.83 19.89
N GLU A 88 3.79 -12.56 20.51
CA GLU A 88 3.54 -12.88 21.92
C GLU A 88 3.47 -14.39 22.16
N GLU A 89 2.95 -15.18 21.21
CA GLU A 89 3.05 -16.66 21.26
C GLU A 89 4.49 -17.19 21.15
N ALA A 90 5.43 -16.39 20.62
CA ALA A 90 6.85 -16.75 20.46
C ALA A 90 7.78 -16.17 21.54
N GLU A 91 7.35 -15.10 22.24
CA GLU A 91 8.16 -14.35 23.19
C GLU A 91 7.43 -14.18 24.54
N GLU A 92 7.08 -15.28 25.19
CA GLU A 92 6.66 -15.28 26.61
C GLU A 92 7.88 -15.07 27.54
N GLU A 93 8.75 -14.08 27.26
CA GLU A 93 9.77 -13.58 28.19
C GLU A 93 10.43 -12.29 27.68
N ARG A 94 9.78 -11.14 27.94
CA ARG A 94 10.42 -9.88 28.43
C ARG A 94 9.43 -8.72 28.41
N SER A 95 8.99 -8.34 29.59
CA SER A 95 8.30 -7.07 29.81
C SER A 95 9.26 -5.86 29.79
N LEU A 96 8.62 -4.67 29.75
CA LEU A 96 9.00 -3.35 30.29
C LEU A 96 9.44 -2.28 29.26
N PRO A 97 9.36 -0.98 29.59
CA PRO A 97 8.35 -0.07 29.03
C PRO A 97 9.03 1.17 28.40
N GLY A 98 8.26 2.10 27.82
CA GLY A 98 8.86 3.40 27.51
C GLY A 98 8.00 4.32 26.66
N ALA A 99 7.20 5.14 27.34
CA ALA A 99 6.55 6.32 26.78
C ALA A 99 7.54 7.17 25.96
N ARG A 100 7.15 7.50 24.72
CA ARG A 100 7.87 8.50 23.92
C ARG A 100 7.14 9.83 23.98
N LEU A 101 7.85 10.75 24.64
CA LEU A 101 7.78 12.20 24.60
C LEU A 101 7.18 12.83 23.34
N GLY A 102 6.26 13.76 23.59
CA GLY A 102 5.67 14.71 22.64
C GLY A 102 4.57 14.05 21.81
N GLU A 103 3.30 14.28 22.16
CA GLU A 103 2.14 13.86 21.34
C GLU A 103 2.42 14.23 19.87
N PRO A 104 2.80 13.27 19.01
CA PRO A 104 2.91 13.53 17.60
C PRO A 104 1.50 13.89 17.13
N ASP A 105 1.37 14.71 16.09
CA ASP A 105 0.11 14.75 15.34
C ASP A 105 -0.07 13.38 14.68
N LEU A 106 -0.52 12.38 15.45
CA LEU A 106 -0.65 10.97 15.06
C LEU A 106 -1.55 10.86 13.81
N ILE A 107 -2.57 11.72 13.74
CA ILE A 107 -3.49 11.81 12.62
C ILE A 107 -2.76 12.41 11.40
N GLY A 108 -2.07 13.54 11.56
CA GLY A 108 -1.27 14.16 10.51
C GLY A 108 -0.14 13.28 9.98
N ASP A 109 0.56 12.56 10.85
CA ASP A 109 1.58 11.57 10.49
C ASP A 109 0.98 10.45 9.65
N MET A 110 -0.15 9.89 10.11
CA MET A 110 -0.82 8.80 9.42
C MET A 110 -1.36 9.23 8.05
N ASN A 111 -1.90 10.44 7.92
CA ASN A 111 -2.34 11.00 6.65
C ASN A 111 -1.17 11.09 5.64
N ARG A 112 -0.01 11.58 6.08
CA ARG A 112 1.19 11.69 5.22
C ARG A 112 1.73 10.32 4.83
N ARG A 113 1.77 9.37 5.77
CA ARG A 113 2.24 7.99 5.51
C ARG A 113 1.33 7.27 4.53
N SER A 114 0.01 7.38 4.69
CA SER A 114 -0.97 6.88 3.72
C SER A 114 -0.84 7.54 2.35
N PHE A 115 -0.63 8.86 2.30
CA PHE A 115 -0.37 9.57 1.05
C PHE A 115 0.85 9.00 0.31
N HIS A 116 1.98 8.86 1.01
CA HIS A 116 3.21 8.32 0.43
C HIS A 116 3.04 6.86 -0.01
N GLY A 117 2.37 6.04 0.80
CA GLY A 117 2.10 4.64 0.46
C GLY A 117 1.20 4.48 -0.76
N LEU A 118 0.13 5.27 -0.90
CA LEU A 118 -0.74 5.25 -2.09
C LEU A 118 -0.01 5.62 -3.38
N VAL A 119 0.78 6.70 -3.34
CA VAL A 119 1.57 7.13 -4.50
C VAL A 119 2.61 6.07 -4.85
N ALA A 120 3.32 5.53 -3.85
CA ALA A 120 4.31 4.47 -4.06
C ALA A 120 3.70 3.17 -4.57
N PHE A 121 2.50 2.80 -4.10
CA PHE A 121 1.78 1.63 -4.59
C PHE A 121 1.55 1.73 -6.09
N LEU A 122 0.96 2.84 -6.57
CA LEU A 122 0.68 3.02 -7.99
C LEU A 122 1.94 3.15 -8.84
N THR A 123 2.96 3.88 -8.38
CA THR A 123 4.20 4.05 -9.17
C THR A 123 5.06 2.79 -9.18
N ALA A 124 4.97 1.93 -8.16
CA ALA A 124 5.58 0.60 -8.19
C ALA A 124 4.82 -0.35 -9.13
N LEU A 125 3.49 -0.27 -9.16
CA LEU A 125 2.66 -1.09 -10.06
C LEU A 125 2.77 -0.65 -11.53
N PHE A 126 2.97 0.64 -11.76
CA PHE A 126 3.14 1.25 -13.07
C PHE A 126 4.42 2.11 -13.11
N PRO A 127 5.61 1.52 -13.35
CA PRO A 127 6.90 2.22 -13.27
C PRO A 127 7.05 3.42 -14.23
N HIS A 128 6.19 3.51 -15.26
CA HIS A 128 6.16 4.64 -16.20
C HIS A 128 5.24 5.79 -15.76
N LEU A 129 4.68 5.72 -14.55
CA LEU A 129 3.78 6.72 -14.00
C LEU A 129 4.56 7.71 -13.13
N THR A 130 4.41 9.00 -13.40
CA THR A 130 4.99 10.04 -12.53
C THR A 130 4.17 10.18 -11.25
N ASN A 131 4.78 10.71 -10.17
CA ASN A 131 4.06 10.98 -8.92
C ASN A 131 2.84 11.89 -9.13
N ALA A 132 2.96 12.92 -9.97
CA ALA A 132 1.85 13.82 -10.27
C ALA A 132 0.67 13.09 -10.93
N MET A 133 0.97 12.20 -11.89
CA MET A 133 -0.05 11.36 -12.53
C MET A 133 -0.67 10.37 -11.55
N ALA A 134 0.13 9.74 -10.68
CA ALA A 134 -0.39 8.85 -9.64
C ALA A 134 -1.38 9.58 -8.72
N ILE A 135 -1.03 10.77 -8.24
CA ILE A 135 -1.91 11.60 -7.41
C ILE A 135 -3.20 11.97 -8.17
N TRP A 136 -3.09 12.33 -9.45
CA TRP A 136 -4.24 12.63 -10.29
C TRP A 136 -5.18 11.43 -10.43
N TYR A 137 -4.67 10.25 -10.79
CA TYR A 137 -5.46 9.03 -10.90
C TYR A 137 -6.11 8.62 -9.57
N LEU A 138 -5.42 8.79 -8.45
CA LEU A 138 -6.00 8.55 -7.13
C LEU A 138 -7.13 9.54 -6.81
N ASN A 139 -6.98 10.80 -7.21
CA ASN A 139 -8.05 11.79 -7.03
C ASN A 139 -9.29 11.44 -7.86
N GLU A 140 -9.10 11.03 -9.12
CA GLU A 140 -10.17 10.54 -10.01
C GLU A 140 -10.84 9.28 -9.47
N ALA A 141 -10.05 8.38 -8.89
CA ALA A 141 -10.52 7.13 -8.30
C ALA A 141 -11.06 7.26 -6.87
N ARG A 142 -11.17 8.49 -6.34
CA ARG A 142 -11.60 8.73 -4.94
C ARG A 142 -10.79 7.91 -3.92
N LEU A 143 -9.47 7.90 -4.09
CA LEU A 143 -8.47 7.14 -3.32
C LEU A 143 -8.44 5.63 -3.52
N ASP A 144 -9.39 5.02 -4.23
CA ASP A 144 -9.40 3.57 -4.41
C ASP A 144 -8.22 3.14 -5.30
N PRO A 145 -7.23 2.38 -4.77
CA PRO A 145 -6.02 2.04 -5.51
C PRO A 145 -6.28 1.12 -6.70
N LEU A 146 -7.28 0.22 -6.60
CA LEU A 146 -7.61 -0.72 -7.66
C LEU A 146 -8.44 -0.07 -8.75
N VAL A 147 -9.35 0.85 -8.39
CA VAL A 147 -10.05 1.68 -9.37
C VAL A 147 -9.07 2.59 -10.11
N ALA A 148 -8.10 3.18 -9.40
CA ALA A 148 -7.03 3.97 -10.01
C ALA A 148 -6.20 3.12 -10.99
N ALA A 149 -5.78 1.93 -10.57
CA ALA A 149 -5.07 0.98 -11.44
C ALA A 149 -5.87 0.61 -12.68
N HIS A 150 -7.17 0.35 -12.53
CA HIS A 150 -8.06 0.06 -13.65
C HIS A 150 -8.18 1.24 -14.62
N LEU A 151 -8.30 2.48 -14.12
CA LEU A 151 -8.31 3.69 -14.94
C LEU A 151 -7.02 3.84 -15.76
N ILE A 152 -5.86 3.59 -15.15
CA ILE A 152 -4.56 3.64 -15.81
C ILE A 152 -4.49 2.58 -16.93
N ILE A 153 -4.84 1.33 -16.61
CA ILE A 153 -4.86 0.21 -17.57
C ILE A 153 -5.72 0.55 -18.79
N LYS A 154 -6.93 1.08 -18.55
CA LYS A 154 -7.87 1.45 -19.62
C LYS A 154 -7.39 2.64 -20.45
N ARG A 155 -6.90 3.71 -19.81
CA ARG A 155 -6.45 4.93 -20.52
C ARG A 155 -5.17 4.68 -21.33
N ARG A 156 -4.29 3.81 -20.83
CA ARG A 156 -3.02 3.45 -21.49
C ARG A 156 -3.11 2.24 -22.41
N GLY A 157 -4.29 1.62 -22.54
CA GLY A 157 -4.50 0.48 -23.44
C GLY A 157 -3.74 -0.79 -23.01
N MET A 158 -3.49 -0.96 -21.72
CA MET A 158 -2.72 -2.08 -21.15
C MET A 158 -3.58 -3.30 -20.82
N GLU A 159 -4.84 -3.34 -21.25
CA GLU A 159 -5.82 -4.38 -20.92
C GLU A 159 -5.38 -5.79 -21.33
N ARG A 160 -4.52 -5.90 -22.36
CA ARG A 160 -3.99 -7.20 -22.82
C ARG A 160 -2.72 -7.63 -22.09
N SER A 161 -1.98 -6.70 -21.52
CA SER A 161 -0.68 -6.96 -20.86
C SER A 161 -0.78 -7.00 -19.34
N PHE A 162 -1.84 -6.46 -18.77
CA PHE A 162 -2.06 -6.39 -17.33
C PHE A 162 -3.28 -7.23 -16.92
N GLY A 163 -3.04 -8.53 -16.72
CA GLY A 163 -4.06 -9.47 -16.26
C GLY A 163 -3.89 -9.81 -14.78
N PHE A 164 -4.86 -9.45 -13.94
CA PHE A 164 -4.85 -9.72 -12.49
C PHE A 164 -4.71 -11.21 -12.11
N ALA A 165 -4.95 -12.12 -13.05
CA ALA A 165 -4.84 -13.56 -12.84
C ALA A 165 -3.46 -14.16 -13.19
N SER A 166 -2.47 -13.35 -13.56
CA SER A 166 -1.12 -13.85 -13.88
C SER A 166 -0.19 -13.82 -12.65
N ASP A 167 0.69 -14.81 -12.54
CA ASP A 167 1.73 -14.86 -11.49
C ASP A 167 2.61 -13.59 -11.51
N THR A 168 2.86 -13.05 -12.70
CA THR A 168 3.59 -11.79 -12.87
C THR A 168 2.87 -10.61 -12.24
N THR A 169 1.55 -10.50 -12.43
CA THR A 169 0.75 -9.44 -11.80
C THR A 169 0.67 -9.64 -10.30
N ALA A 170 0.51 -10.87 -9.81
CA ALA A 170 0.53 -11.16 -8.38
C ALA A 170 1.86 -10.72 -7.73
N ALA A 171 3.00 -11.05 -8.35
CA ALA A 171 4.31 -10.62 -7.87
C ALA A 171 4.51 -9.10 -7.93
N ALA A 172 3.98 -8.44 -8.97
CA ALA A 172 4.03 -6.99 -9.11
C ALA A 172 3.19 -6.29 -8.02
N VAL A 173 1.98 -6.80 -7.76
CA VAL A 173 1.11 -6.29 -6.67
C VAL A 173 1.75 -6.51 -5.31
N GLU A 174 2.32 -7.69 -5.06
CA GLU A 174 3.04 -7.97 -3.80
C GLU A 174 4.22 -7.01 -3.62
N THR A 175 4.97 -6.73 -4.69
CA THR A 175 6.06 -5.74 -4.68
C THR A 175 5.55 -4.33 -4.43
N ALA A 176 4.46 -3.93 -5.07
CA ALA A 176 3.83 -2.63 -4.88
C ALA A 176 3.35 -2.43 -3.43
N LEU A 177 2.77 -3.45 -2.80
CA LEU A 177 2.38 -3.41 -1.38
C LEU A 177 3.59 -3.24 -0.46
N ARG A 178 4.71 -3.93 -0.73
CA ARG A 178 5.96 -3.72 0.04
C ARG A 178 6.51 -2.31 -0.14
N CYS A 179 6.53 -1.78 -1.36
CA CYS A 179 6.98 -0.41 -1.64
C CYS A 179 6.09 0.64 -0.96
N ALA A 180 4.77 0.41 -0.96
CA ALA A 180 3.80 1.26 -0.28
C ALA A 180 4.04 1.27 1.24
N ALA A 181 4.13 0.09 1.84
CA ALA A 181 4.39 -0.05 3.27
C ALA A 181 5.75 0.53 3.68
N ALA A 182 6.80 0.35 2.88
CA ALA A 182 8.10 0.96 3.13
C ALA A 182 8.04 2.50 3.05
N SER A 183 7.35 3.05 2.05
CA SER A 183 7.16 4.50 1.89
C SER A 183 6.30 5.10 3.00
N ALA A 184 5.37 4.31 3.54
CA ALA A 184 4.58 4.63 4.73
C ALA A 184 5.32 4.31 6.04
N GLN A 185 6.62 3.99 6.01
CA GLN A 185 7.43 3.72 7.21
C GLN A 185 6.83 2.61 8.10
N HIS A 186 6.23 1.58 7.51
CA HIS A 186 5.76 0.42 8.24
C HIS A 186 6.96 -0.35 8.84
N PRO A 187 6.90 -0.80 10.11
CA PRO A 187 8.03 -1.50 10.76
C PRO A 187 8.47 -2.76 10.03
N ASN A 188 7.54 -3.46 9.37
CA ASN A 188 7.82 -4.66 8.59
C ASN A 188 7.03 -4.66 7.27
N PRO A 189 7.54 -4.06 6.19
CA PRO A 189 6.83 -3.96 4.91
C PRO A 189 6.51 -5.32 4.27
N SER A 190 7.36 -6.33 4.48
CA SER A 190 7.16 -7.68 3.96
C SER A 190 5.97 -8.38 4.60
N GLN A 191 5.85 -8.26 5.92
CA GLN A 191 4.72 -8.80 6.69
C GLN A 191 3.39 -8.16 6.28
N PHE A 192 3.38 -6.85 6.04
CA PHE A 192 2.19 -6.15 5.55
C PHE A 192 1.72 -6.73 4.20
N ALA A 193 2.64 -6.91 3.24
CA ALA A 193 2.30 -7.50 1.94
C ALA A 193 1.85 -8.96 2.04
N LEU A 194 2.45 -9.74 2.94
CA LEU A 194 2.05 -11.13 3.19
C LEU A 194 0.64 -11.22 3.79
N GLY A 195 0.29 -10.34 4.73
CA GLY A 195 -1.07 -10.26 5.28
C GLY A 195 -2.11 -10.01 4.19
N TRP A 196 -1.85 -9.09 3.27
CA TRP A 196 -2.71 -8.85 2.11
C TRP A 196 -2.83 -10.03 1.16
N LYS A 197 -1.74 -10.78 0.96
CA LYS A 197 -1.74 -11.99 0.13
C LYS A 197 -2.66 -13.06 0.74
N LEU A 198 -2.56 -13.29 2.05
CA LEU A 198 -3.41 -14.24 2.77
C LEU A 198 -4.88 -13.83 2.76
N LEU A 199 -5.14 -12.54 2.99
CA LEU A 199 -6.50 -12.01 2.86
C LEU A 199 -7.06 -12.20 1.46
N SER A 200 -6.24 -12.05 0.41
CA SER A 200 -6.67 -12.26 -0.98
C SER A 200 -7.02 -13.72 -1.33
N HIS A 201 -6.48 -14.68 -0.58
CA HIS A 201 -6.87 -16.09 -0.67
C HIS A 201 -8.21 -16.37 0.05
N SER A 202 -8.60 -15.48 0.95
CA SER A 202 -9.90 -15.49 1.62
C SER A 202 -10.90 -14.62 0.84
N ASP A 203 -12.21 -14.89 0.93
CA ASP A 203 -13.23 -14.09 0.23
C ASP A 203 -13.35 -12.65 0.80
N LEU A 204 -12.45 -11.76 0.34
CA LEU A 204 -12.35 -10.33 0.68
C LEU A 204 -13.64 -9.54 0.49
N ASN A 205 -14.51 -10.00 -0.42
CA ASN A 205 -15.77 -9.34 -0.75
C ASN A 205 -16.71 -9.21 0.47
N ASN A 206 -16.57 -10.09 1.47
CA ASN A 206 -17.40 -10.06 2.67
C ASN A 206 -17.05 -8.88 3.60
N VAL A 207 -15.79 -8.44 3.63
CA VAL A 207 -15.33 -7.34 4.50
C VAL A 207 -15.90 -6.00 4.01
N ALA A 208 -15.82 -5.75 2.71
CA ALA A 208 -16.39 -4.56 2.08
C ALA A 208 -17.93 -4.50 2.17
N ALA A 209 -18.59 -5.67 2.25
CA ALA A 209 -20.05 -5.75 2.40
C ALA A 209 -20.55 -5.43 3.82
N VAL A 210 -19.72 -5.67 4.84
CA VAL A 210 -20.06 -5.44 6.24
C VAL A 210 -19.71 -4.02 6.70
N LEU A 211 -18.73 -3.39 6.06
CA LEU A 211 -18.40 -1.99 6.32
C LEU A 211 -19.47 -1.07 5.69
N PRO A 212 -19.92 -0.03 6.41
CA PRO A 212 -21.02 0.78 5.96
C PRO A 212 -20.63 1.54 4.69
N SER A 213 -21.31 1.19 3.58
CA SER A 213 -21.21 1.93 2.33
C SER A 213 -21.76 3.35 2.51
N SER A 214 -21.16 4.30 1.82
CA SER A 214 -21.23 5.76 1.98
C SER A 214 -22.62 6.42 1.83
N ALA A 215 -23.74 5.72 1.99
CA ALA A 215 -25.08 6.29 1.81
C ALA A 215 -26.00 5.96 2.99
N ASN A 216 -26.10 6.92 3.91
CA ASN A 216 -27.10 7.09 4.98
C ASN A 216 -26.95 6.30 6.29
N SER A 217 -27.06 7.10 7.37
CA SER A 217 -27.44 6.81 8.76
C SER A 217 -26.47 6.06 9.68
N ASP A 218 -26.60 6.44 10.96
CA ASP A 218 -25.86 6.06 12.18
C ASP A 218 -25.07 4.76 12.11
N HIS A 219 -23.76 4.92 12.34
CA HIS A 219 -22.78 3.83 12.38
C HIS A 219 -22.83 3.17 13.74
N SER A 220 -23.05 1.85 13.78
CA SER A 220 -22.87 1.06 15.00
C SER A 220 -21.45 0.52 15.08
N ASP A 221 -20.84 0.60 16.26
CA ASP A 221 -19.55 -0.05 16.56
C ASP A 221 -19.57 -1.56 16.22
N GLU A 222 -20.77 -2.16 16.19
CA GLU A 222 -21.02 -3.56 15.85
C GLU A 222 -20.66 -3.93 14.39
N SER A 223 -20.89 -3.04 13.43
CA SER A 223 -20.54 -3.27 12.01
C SER A 223 -19.02 -3.33 11.83
N PHE A 224 -18.30 -2.41 12.48
CA PHE A 224 -16.84 -2.39 12.48
C PHE A 224 -16.24 -3.59 13.22
N ALA A 225 -16.79 -3.95 14.38
CA ALA A 225 -16.38 -5.14 15.12
C ALA A 225 -16.58 -6.42 14.29
N THR A 226 -17.68 -6.52 13.55
CA THR A 226 -17.96 -7.64 12.65
C THR A 226 -16.94 -7.69 11.50
N ALA A 227 -16.62 -6.55 10.89
CA ALA A 227 -15.62 -6.48 9.82
C ALA A 227 -14.22 -6.88 10.32
N ILE A 228 -13.80 -6.40 11.48
CA ILE A 228 -12.55 -6.83 12.12
C ILE A 228 -12.56 -8.35 12.36
N ALA A 229 -13.63 -8.88 12.97
CA ALA A 229 -13.72 -10.31 13.26
C ALA A 229 -13.69 -11.18 11.98
N MET A 230 -14.23 -10.70 10.86
CA MET A 230 -14.13 -11.40 9.58
C MET A 230 -12.70 -11.43 9.05
N VAL A 231 -11.98 -10.30 9.11
CA VAL A 231 -10.58 -10.20 8.68
C VAL A 231 -9.69 -11.06 9.59
N ASP A 232 -9.87 -10.98 10.91
CA ASP A 232 -9.10 -11.77 11.88
C ASP A 232 -9.34 -13.27 11.68
N ASN A 233 -10.59 -13.70 11.48
CA ASN A 233 -10.90 -15.10 11.16
C ASN A 233 -10.28 -15.58 9.83
N ALA A 234 -10.21 -14.70 8.82
CA ALA A 234 -9.54 -15.01 7.56
C ALA A 234 -8.02 -15.20 7.76
N LEU A 235 -7.40 -14.34 8.57
CA LEU A 235 -5.98 -14.45 8.93
C LEU A 235 -5.67 -15.70 9.78
N LEU A 236 -6.58 -16.11 10.67
CA LEU A 236 -6.41 -17.28 11.55
C LEU A 236 -6.62 -18.63 10.85
N LYS A 237 -7.45 -18.68 9.79
CA LYS A 237 -7.70 -19.93 9.04
C LYS A 237 -6.52 -20.37 8.17
N GLU A 238 -5.57 -19.48 7.93
CA GLU A 238 -4.37 -19.76 7.17
C GLU A 238 -3.21 -20.11 8.13
N PRO A 239 -2.79 -21.40 8.26
CA PRO A 239 -1.74 -21.84 9.20
C PRO A 239 -0.34 -21.29 8.87
N SER A 240 -0.24 -20.47 7.81
CA SER A 240 1.00 -19.92 7.25
C SER A 240 1.42 -18.61 7.89
N LEU A 241 0.53 -17.90 8.62
CA LEU A 241 0.90 -16.66 9.30
C LEU A 241 1.91 -16.95 10.43
N SER A 242 1.61 -17.83 11.39
CA SER A 242 2.55 -18.17 12.47
C SER A 242 3.86 -18.84 11.99
N ALA A 243 3.82 -19.66 10.93
CA ALA A 243 5.03 -20.28 10.38
C ALA A 243 5.93 -19.30 9.60
N HIS A 244 5.37 -18.44 8.74
CA HIS A 244 6.15 -17.48 7.94
C HIS A 244 6.47 -16.17 8.65
N LEU A 245 5.76 -15.82 9.73
CA LEU A 245 6.09 -14.66 10.58
C LEU A 245 7.27 -14.90 11.52
N SER A 246 7.68 -16.15 11.74
CA SER A 246 8.88 -16.52 12.51
C SER A 246 10.19 -16.43 11.71
N PHE A 247 10.14 -16.13 10.40
CA PHE A 247 11.32 -16.21 9.55
C PHE A 247 12.33 -15.10 9.88
N GLN A 248 13.39 -15.47 10.59
CA GLN A 248 14.53 -14.64 10.95
C GLN A 248 15.34 -14.26 9.70
N PRO A 249 15.93 -13.04 9.59
CA PRO A 249 16.79 -12.63 8.47
C PRO A 249 18.16 -13.34 8.38
N GLY A 250 18.28 -14.59 8.85
CA GLY A 250 19.56 -15.28 9.05
C GLY A 250 19.94 -16.39 8.06
N GLU A 251 19.00 -16.93 7.29
CA GLU A 251 19.29 -18.09 6.43
C GLU A 251 19.57 -17.73 4.96
N ILE A 252 20.58 -16.89 4.74
CA ILE A 252 21.28 -16.84 3.44
C ILE A 252 22.79 -16.82 3.72
N MET A 253 23.33 -17.89 4.31
CA MET A 253 24.76 -18.17 4.23
C MET A 253 25.00 -19.66 4.40
N GLY A 254 24.82 -20.43 3.33
CA GLY A 254 24.96 -21.89 3.41
C GLY A 254 25.07 -22.64 2.07
N ALA A 255 25.41 -21.98 0.97
CA ALA A 255 25.76 -22.68 -0.26
C ALA A 255 27.28 -22.61 -0.45
N ARG A 256 27.96 -23.70 -0.07
CA ARG A 256 29.40 -23.89 -0.25
C ARG A 256 29.79 -23.74 -1.72
N LEU A 257 30.85 -22.97 -1.95
CA LEU A 257 31.63 -22.96 -3.18
C LEU A 257 32.14 -24.37 -3.48
N CYS A 258 31.63 -24.98 -4.55
CA CYS A 258 32.33 -26.06 -5.24
C CYS A 258 33.21 -25.43 -6.33
N SER A 259 34.52 -25.47 -6.14
CA SER A 259 35.52 -25.16 -7.17
C SER A 259 35.51 -26.23 -8.26
N PRO A 260 35.68 -25.88 -9.54
CA PRO A 260 35.84 -26.87 -10.61
C PRO A 260 37.29 -27.39 -10.69
N PRO A 261 37.50 -28.56 -11.33
CA PRO A 261 38.80 -29.18 -11.50
C PRO A 261 39.72 -28.44 -12.49
#